data_AF-A0A291T9P3-F1
#
_entry.id   AF-A0A291T9P3-F1
#
_cell.length_a   1.000
_cell.length_b   1.000
_cell.length_c   1.000
_cell.angle_alpha   90.00
_cell.angle_beta   90.00
_cell.angle_gamma   90.00
#
_symmetry.space_group_name_H-M   'P 1'
#
loop_
_entity.id
_entity.type
_entity.pdbx_description
1 polymer ?
#
loop_
_entity_poly.entity_id
_entity_poly.type
_entity_poly.pdbx_seq_one_letter_code
_entity_poly.pdbx_strand_id
1 'polypeptide(L)'
;MSMKMMNAAYLVDNVALLSLQEKQDGVEFHCFDMDSKVQIAEGHIGWDVLDKQPFSTLEESARMAALQKIPQLAGLAIAPVAPEMLEQVRGGRKILWQMKKADPELENAKNIRFITSSYEDRFKIPDGSAVEIEYPSRKFSARCEYMDEYHLRLGYDVLHICQLAEMLERGGGTCRPEPLIMEERSAWDLGSKGFLAIQTCEDGYDYTLYHKDFMEIDGGQIDNPEISMNAARDQILSDYGFGGRTMTRIDYDELCDRAENAENSRRESVLGKLSDLSSRTDTPVKAAKAKEAER
;
A
#
# COMPACT_ATOMS: atom_id res chain seq x y z
N MET A 1 -28.02 -9.59 6.45
CA MET A 1 -27.04 -8.73 5.77
C MET A 1 -26.81 -9.34 4.41
N SER A 2 -26.91 -8.55 3.32
CA SER A 2 -26.58 -9.07 1.99
C SER A 2 -25.10 -9.43 2.01
N MET A 3 -24.76 -10.67 1.69
CA MET A 3 -23.37 -11.09 1.53
C MET A 3 -22.83 -10.28 0.34
N LYS A 4 -21.80 -9.46 0.57
CA LYS A 4 -21.23 -8.60 -0.47
C LYS A 4 -20.56 -9.51 -1.49
N MET A 5 -21.11 -9.61 -2.69
CA MET A 5 -20.51 -10.42 -3.75
C MET A 5 -19.28 -9.70 -4.32
N MET A 6 -18.18 -10.42 -4.47
CA MET A 6 -16.95 -9.87 -5.02
C MET A 6 -17.17 -9.44 -6.48
N ASN A 7 -16.95 -8.15 -6.75
CA ASN A 7 -16.88 -7.56 -8.08
C ASN A 7 -15.67 -6.65 -8.12
N ALA A 8 -14.62 -7.06 -8.82
CA ALA A 8 -13.34 -6.38 -8.81
C ALA A 8 -12.75 -6.27 -10.22
N ALA A 9 -11.94 -5.22 -10.42
CA ALA A 9 -11.15 -5.05 -11.61
C ALA A 9 -9.69 -4.75 -11.22
N TYR A 10 -8.77 -5.28 -12.01
CA TYR A 10 -7.34 -5.17 -11.79
C TYR A 10 -6.66 -4.80 -13.11
N LEU A 11 -5.75 -3.84 -13.04
CA LEU A 11 -4.79 -3.58 -14.10
C LEU A 11 -3.55 -4.44 -13.85
N VAL A 12 -3.31 -5.40 -14.74
CA VAL A 12 -2.23 -6.39 -14.67
C VAL A 12 -1.11 -5.98 -15.61
N ASP A 13 0.11 -5.88 -15.08
CA ASP A 13 1.36 -5.49 -15.73
C ASP A 13 1.26 -4.15 -16.51
N ASN A 14 0.27 -3.32 -16.18
CA ASN A 14 -0.13 -2.12 -16.93
C ASN A 14 -0.56 -2.36 -18.39
N VAL A 15 -0.82 -3.61 -18.79
CA VAL A 15 -1.13 -3.99 -20.18
C VAL A 15 -2.48 -4.68 -20.33
N ALA A 16 -3.04 -5.24 -19.26
CA ALA A 16 -4.29 -5.97 -19.34
C ALA A 16 -5.25 -5.61 -18.20
N LEU A 17 -6.54 -5.56 -18.51
CA LEU A 17 -7.62 -5.36 -17.55
C LEU A 17 -8.26 -6.71 -17.24
N LEU A 18 -8.05 -7.21 -16.02
CA LEU A 18 -8.68 -8.40 -15.48
C LEU A 18 -9.91 -8.00 -14.67
N SER A 19 -11.05 -8.61 -14.94
CA SER A 19 -12.27 -8.46 -14.16
C SER A 19 -12.62 -9.79 -13.50
N LEU A 20 -13.04 -9.74 -12.23
CA LEU A 20 -13.49 -10.88 -11.45
C LEU A 20 -14.89 -10.60 -10.93
N GLN A 21 -15.78 -11.58 -11.08
CA GLN A 21 -17.16 -11.50 -10.60
C GLN A 21 -17.56 -12.81 -9.93
N GLU A 22 -17.91 -12.73 -8.65
CA GLU A 22 -18.48 -13.85 -7.90
C GLU A 22 -19.86 -14.24 -8.43
N LYS A 23 -20.06 -15.54 -8.56
CA LYS A 23 -21.29 -16.23 -8.96
C LYS A 23 -21.65 -17.27 -7.91
N GLN A 24 -22.79 -17.92 -8.08
CA GLN A 24 -23.26 -18.94 -7.13
C GLN A 24 -22.34 -20.17 -7.08
N ASP A 25 -21.69 -20.52 -8.18
CA ASP A 25 -20.89 -21.72 -8.38
C ASP A 25 -19.37 -21.47 -8.50
N GLY A 26 -18.93 -20.23 -8.28
CA GLY A 26 -17.52 -19.86 -8.29
C GLY A 26 -17.32 -18.41 -8.70
N VAL A 27 -16.23 -18.15 -9.42
CA VAL A 27 -15.85 -16.82 -9.91
C VAL A 27 -15.69 -16.85 -11.43
N GLU A 28 -16.39 -15.96 -12.11
CA GLU A 28 -16.16 -15.65 -13.53
C GLU A 28 -15.05 -14.62 -13.67
N PHE A 29 -14.18 -14.81 -14.66
CA PHE A 29 -13.17 -13.82 -15.02
C PHE A 29 -13.22 -13.49 -16.51
N HIS A 30 -12.88 -12.24 -16.82
CA HIS A 30 -12.63 -11.80 -18.19
C HIS A 30 -11.38 -10.92 -18.20
N CYS A 31 -10.54 -11.10 -19.21
CA CYS A 31 -9.31 -10.35 -19.37
C CYS A 31 -9.27 -9.68 -20.74
N PHE A 32 -8.89 -8.41 -20.75
CA PHE A 32 -8.83 -7.56 -21.95
C PHE A 32 -7.44 -6.99 -22.10
N ASP A 33 -6.94 -6.97 -23.34
CA ASP A 33 -5.72 -6.26 -23.68
C ASP A 33 -6.01 -4.75 -23.76
N MET A 34 -5.21 -3.93 -23.09
CA MET A 34 -5.45 -2.49 -22.98
C MET A 34 -4.96 -1.69 -24.18
N ASP A 35 -4.18 -2.27 -25.09
CA ASP A 35 -3.74 -1.58 -26.31
C ASP A 35 -4.74 -1.82 -27.44
N SER A 36 -5.01 -3.08 -27.74
CA SER A 36 -5.96 -3.51 -28.77
C SER A 36 -7.43 -3.41 -28.34
N LYS A 37 -7.70 -3.23 -27.03
CA LYS A 37 -9.04 -3.09 -26.43
C LYS A 37 -9.94 -4.29 -26.68
N VAL A 38 -9.39 -5.48 -26.93
CA VAL A 38 -10.16 -6.70 -27.15
C VAL A 38 -9.98 -7.69 -26.01
N GLN A 39 -10.98 -8.56 -25.85
CA GLN A 39 -10.91 -9.66 -24.88
C GLN A 39 -9.88 -10.69 -25.33
N ILE A 40 -9.00 -11.08 -24.42
CA ILE A 40 -7.92 -12.06 -24.66
C ILE A 40 -8.12 -13.36 -23.88
N ALA A 41 -8.93 -13.34 -22.83
CA ALA A 41 -9.30 -14.54 -22.08
C ALA A 41 -10.63 -14.35 -21.34
N GLU A 42 -11.31 -15.46 -21.08
CA GLU A 42 -12.43 -15.56 -20.15
C GLU A 42 -12.47 -16.96 -19.55
N GLY A 43 -13.19 -17.11 -18.44
CA GLY A 43 -13.45 -18.42 -17.88
C GLY A 43 -14.18 -18.37 -16.55
N HIS A 44 -14.35 -19.56 -15.98
CA HIS A 44 -14.96 -19.77 -14.69
C HIS A 44 -14.00 -20.57 -13.80
N ILE A 45 -13.94 -20.21 -12.52
CA ILE A 45 -13.14 -20.86 -11.49
C ILE A 45 -14.10 -21.34 -10.41
N GLY A 46 -14.33 -22.64 -10.33
CA GLY A 46 -15.23 -23.23 -9.35
C GLY A 46 -14.68 -23.17 -7.92
N TRP A 47 -15.58 -23.23 -6.94
CA TRP A 47 -15.23 -23.28 -5.52
C TRP A 47 -14.22 -24.39 -5.19
N ASP A 48 -14.31 -25.55 -5.86
CA ASP A 48 -13.39 -26.66 -5.68
C ASP A 48 -11.92 -26.34 -6.05
N VAL A 49 -11.70 -25.33 -6.88
CA VAL A 49 -10.38 -24.82 -7.24
C VAL A 49 -9.94 -23.69 -6.30
N LEU A 50 -10.87 -22.82 -5.91
CA LEU A 50 -10.62 -21.68 -5.03
C LEU A 50 -10.27 -22.13 -3.61
N ASP A 51 -11.02 -23.10 -3.06
CA ASP A 51 -10.81 -23.65 -1.72
C ASP A 51 -9.46 -24.37 -1.55
N LYS A 52 -8.78 -24.68 -2.65
CA LYS A 52 -7.46 -25.33 -2.67
C LYS A 52 -6.32 -24.34 -2.85
N GLN A 53 -6.60 -23.06 -3.10
CA GLN A 53 -5.56 -22.05 -3.22
C GLN A 53 -4.92 -21.79 -1.85
N PRO A 54 -3.62 -21.49 -1.79
CA PRO A 54 -2.91 -21.27 -0.53
C PRO A 54 -3.08 -19.84 0.02
N PHE A 55 -4.12 -19.10 -0.38
CA PHE A 55 -4.31 -17.69 0.00
C PHE A 55 -5.46 -17.55 0.99
N SER A 56 -5.37 -16.56 1.89
CA SER A 56 -6.39 -16.33 2.93
C SER A 56 -7.70 -15.81 2.34
N THR A 57 -7.64 -15.00 1.28
CA THR A 57 -8.81 -14.30 0.75
C THR A 57 -9.35 -14.91 -0.54
N LEU A 58 -10.67 -14.78 -0.75
CA LEU A 58 -11.32 -15.13 -2.01
C LEU A 58 -10.77 -14.28 -3.18
N GLU A 59 -10.60 -12.98 -2.96
CA GLU A 59 -10.12 -12.04 -3.99
C GLU A 59 -8.74 -12.43 -4.52
N GLU A 60 -7.83 -12.78 -3.62
CA GLU A 60 -6.49 -13.23 -3.99
C GLU A 60 -6.51 -14.60 -4.66
N SER A 61 -7.25 -15.55 -4.08
CA SER A 61 -7.43 -16.89 -4.65
C SER A 61 -7.96 -16.85 -6.07
N ALA A 62 -9.00 -16.06 -6.31
CA ALA A 62 -9.60 -15.91 -7.64
C ALA A 62 -8.67 -15.20 -8.62
N ARG A 63 -7.99 -14.14 -8.18
CA ARG A 63 -7.02 -13.40 -8.99
C ARG A 63 -5.86 -14.30 -9.44
N MET A 64 -5.26 -15.03 -8.51
CA MET A 64 -4.13 -15.91 -8.81
C MET A 64 -4.55 -17.11 -9.68
N ALA A 65 -5.70 -17.73 -9.39
CA ALA A 65 -6.23 -18.80 -10.23
C ALA A 65 -6.62 -18.33 -11.64
N ALA A 66 -7.11 -17.11 -11.80
CA ALA A 66 -7.38 -16.51 -13.11
C ALA A 66 -6.08 -16.28 -13.88
N LEU A 67 -5.05 -15.71 -13.26
CA LEU A 67 -3.76 -15.45 -13.91
C LEU A 67 -3.05 -16.73 -14.36
N GLN A 68 -3.17 -17.83 -13.59
CA GLN A 68 -2.66 -19.14 -14.02
C GLN A 68 -3.31 -19.65 -15.32
N LYS A 69 -4.55 -19.23 -15.62
CA LYS A 69 -5.26 -19.56 -16.86
C LYS A 69 -4.93 -18.60 -18.01
N ILE A 70 -4.16 -17.53 -17.77
CA ILE A 70 -3.81 -16.49 -18.73
C ILE A 70 -2.27 -16.41 -18.83
N PRO A 71 -1.61 -17.43 -19.43
CA PRO A 71 -0.15 -17.55 -19.41
C PRO A 71 0.59 -16.43 -20.18
N GLN A 72 -0.13 -15.62 -20.97
CA GLN A 72 0.45 -14.46 -21.64
C GLN A 72 0.76 -13.28 -20.71
N LEU A 73 0.20 -13.26 -19.48
CA LEU A 73 0.48 -12.22 -18.49
C LEU A 73 1.52 -12.73 -17.49
N ALA A 74 2.48 -11.88 -17.14
CA ALA A 74 3.49 -12.23 -16.16
C ALA A 74 2.92 -12.16 -14.73
N GLY A 75 1.95 -11.26 -14.50
CA GLY A 75 1.30 -11.08 -13.19
C GLY A 75 2.23 -10.48 -12.15
N LEU A 76 3.24 -9.69 -12.57
CA LEU A 76 4.25 -9.11 -11.69
C LEU A 76 3.76 -7.84 -10.99
N ALA A 77 2.92 -7.05 -11.68
CA ALA A 77 2.32 -5.86 -11.10
C ALA A 77 0.80 -5.94 -11.25
N ILE A 78 0.09 -6.15 -10.14
CA ILE A 78 -1.37 -6.25 -10.17
C ILE A 78 -1.94 -5.14 -9.31
N ALA A 79 -2.64 -4.19 -9.93
CA ALA A 79 -3.15 -3.02 -9.23
C ALA A 79 -4.68 -2.97 -9.28
N PRO A 80 -5.38 -2.77 -8.14
CA PRO A 80 -6.82 -2.61 -8.13
C PRO A 80 -7.22 -1.33 -8.89
N VAL A 81 -8.25 -1.44 -9.72
CA VAL A 81 -8.80 -0.32 -10.47
C VAL A 81 -10.32 -0.33 -10.40
N ALA A 82 -10.93 0.79 -10.74
CA ALA A 82 -12.37 0.90 -10.77
C ALA A 82 -12.96 -0.01 -11.87
N PRO A 83 -14.05 -0.76 -11.63
CA PRO A 83 -14.72 -1.56 -12.65
C PRO A 83 -15.14 -0.75 -13.89
N GLU A 84 -15.35 0.56 -13.76
CA GLU A 84 -15.61 1.52 -14.85
C GLU A 84 -14.53 1.52 -15.92
N MET A 85 -13.34 1.01 -15.64
CA MET A 85 -12.31 0.77 -16.65
C MET A 85 -12.81 -0.13 -17.80
N LEU A 86 -13.77 -1.02 -17.53
CA LEU A 86 -14.39 -1.88 -18.54
C LEU A 86 -15.12 -1.09 -19.65
N GLU A 87 -15.46 0.17 -19.42
CA GLU A 87 -16.06 1.03 -20.46
C GLU A 87 -15.11 1.31 -21.63
N GLN A 88 -13.79 1.17 -21.40
CA GLN A 88 -12.75 1.47 -22.38
C GLN A 88 -12.45 0.29 -23.33
N VAL A 89 -12.97 -0.90 -23.05
CA VAL A 89 -12.68 -2.13 -23.80
C VAL A 89 -13.91 -2.67 -24.51
N ARG A 90 -13.71 -3.31 -25.67
CA ARG A 90 -14.79 -3.87 -26.46
C ARG A 90 -15.42 -5.06 -25.72
N GLY A 91 -16.72 -4.95 -25.43
CA GLY A 91 -17.47 -5.97 -24.68
C GLY A 91 -17.53 -5.72 -23.17
N GLY A 92 -16.63 -4.89 -22.62
CA GLY A 92 -16.55 -4.64 -21.18
C GLY A 92 -17.81 -3.98 -20.59
N ARG A 93 -18.51 -3.12 -21.33
CA ARG A 93 -19.80 -2.52 -20.88
C ARG A 93 -20.85 -3.56 -20.49
N LYS A 94 -20.89 -4.71 -21.17
CA LYS A 94 -21.83 -5.79 -20.83
C LYS A 94 -21.49 -6.40 -19.47
N ILE A 95 -20.21 -6.61 -19.20
CA ILE A 95 -19.71 -7.15 -17.93
C ILE A 95 -19.93 -6.14 -16.81
N LEU A 96 -19.57 -4.87 -17.03
CA LEU A 96 -19.81 -3.80 -16.05
C LEU A 96 -21.29 -3.69 -15.68
N TRP A 97 -22.18 -3.79 -16.66
CA TRP A 97 -23.62 -3.81 -16.40
C TRP A 97 -24.05 -5.02 -15.56
N GLN A 98 -23.48 -6.21 -15.80
CA GLN A 98 -23.73 -7.40 -14.97
C GLN A 98 -23.20 -7.22 -13.55
N MET A 99 -22.04 -6.59 -13.38
CA MET A 99 -21.48 -6.24 -12.07
C MET A 99 -22.41 -5.29 -11.30
N LYS A 100 -22.79 -4.16 -11.90
CA LYS A 100 -23.70 -3.18 -11.30
C LYS A 100 -25.10 -3.74 -10.98
N LYS A 101 -25.58 -4.68 -11.79
CA LYS A 101 -26.83 -5.39 -11.51
C LYS A 101 -26.72 -6.31 -10.29
N ALA A 102 -25.57 -6.94 -10.11
CA ALA A 102 -25.30 -7.87 -9.00
C ALA A 102 -24.94 -7.14 -7.70
N ASP A 103 -24.27 -5.99 -7.83
CA ASP A 103 -23.87 -5.11 -6.75
C ASP A 103 -24.29 -3.65 -7.07
N PRO A 104 -25.49 -3.23 -6.60
CA PRO A 104 -25.99 -1.87 -6.82
C PRO A 104 -25.12 -0.77 -6.18
N GLU A 105 -24.23 -1.08 -5.23
CA GLU A 105 -23.34 -0.07 -4.63
C GLU A 105 -22.31 0.43 -5.65
N LEU A 106 -21.96 -0.39 -6.64
CA LEU A 106 -21.08 0.01 -7.76
C LEU A 106 -21.67 1.12 -8.63
N GLU A 107 -22.99 1.29 -8.67
CA GLU A 107 -23.59 2.35 -9.48
C GLU A 107 -23.24 3.76 -8.94
N ASN A 108 -23.07 3.86 -7.62
CA ASN A 108 -22.79 5.13 -6.93
C ASN A 108 -21.36 5.18 -6.37
N ALA A 109 -20.50 4.23 -6.74
CA ALA A 109 -19.13 4.19 -6.30
C ALA A 109 -18.38 5.43 -6.78
N LYS A 110 -17.69 6.10 -5.85
CA LYS A 110 -16.81 7.22 -6.17
C LYS A 110 -15.52 6.68 -6.75
N ASN A 111 -15.17 7.15 -7.94
CA ASN A 111 -13.97 6.74 -8.65
C ASN A 111 -13.19 7.97 -9.09
N ILE A 112 -11.87 7.91 -8.91
CA ILE A 112 -10.95 8.99 -9.24
C ILE A 112 -10.36 8.71 -10.62
N ARG A 113 -10.54 9.65 -11.54
CA ARG A 113 -10.10 9.53 -12.92
C ARG A 113 -8.74 10.18 -13.11
N PHE A 114 -7.82 9.45 -13.73
CA PHE A 114 -6.49 9.92 -14.11
C PHE A 114 -6.41 10.04 -15.63
N ILE A 115 -5.91 11.18 -16.10
CA ILE A 115 -5.89 11.55 -17.52
C ILE A 115 -4.47 11.92 -17.97
N THR A 116 -4.26 11.96 -19.29
CA THR A 116 -3.12 12.65 -19.89
C THR A 116 -3.33 14.16 -19.88
N SER A 117 -2.28 14.92 -20.17
CA SER A 117 -2.38 16.38 -20.38
C SER A 117 -3.22 16.75 -21.61
N SER A 118 -3.35 15.84 -22.57
CA SER A 118 -4.28 15.93 -23.70
C SER A 118 -5.74 15.59 -23.36
N TYR A 119 -6.05 15.37 -22.07
CA TYR A 119 -7.39 15.03 -21.58
C TYR A 119 -7.90 13.65 -21.99
N GLU A 120 -7.00 12.72 -22.29
CA GLU A 120 -7.34 11.33 -22.57
C GLU A 120 -7.37 10.52 -21.27
N ASP A 121 -8.41 9.71 -21.08
CA ASP A 121 -8.54 8.83 -19.92
C ASP A 121 -7.43 7.77 -19.92
N ARG A 122 -6.67 7.69 -18.82
CA ARG A 122 -5.65 6.64 -18.62
C ARG A 122 -6.19 5.50 -17.78
N PHE A 123 -6.61 5.82 -16.56
CA PHE A 123 -7.17 4.84 -15.65
C PHE A 123 -8.11 5.50 -14.62
N LYS A 124 -8.88 4.66 -13.93
CA LYS A 124 -9.74 5.03 -12.81
C LYS A 124 -9.42 4.13 -11.62
N ILE A 125 -9.34 4.69 -10.42
CA ILE A 125 -9.21 3.93 -9.17
C ILE A 125 -10.40 4.20 -8.25
N PRO A 126 -10.79 3.26 -7.38
CA PRO A 126 -11.78 3.52 -6.35
C PRO A 126 -11.32 4.63 -5.39
N ASP A 127 -12.27 5.38 -4.81
CA ASP A 127 -12.00 6.35 -3.75
C ASP A 127 -11.22 5.74 -2.58
N GLY A 128 -10.28 6.49 -2.03
CA GLY A 128 -9.38 6.06 -0.95
C GLY A 128 -8.20 5.19 -1.39
N SER A 129 -8.12 4.79 -2.66
CA SER A 129 -7.02 3.98 -3.20
C SER A 129 -5.74 4.80 -3.41
N ALA A 130 -4.59 4.14 -3.51
CA ALA A 130 -3.31 4.78 -3.75
C ALA A 130 -2.86 4.69 -5.22
N VAL A 131 -2.04 5.66 -5.62
CA VAL A 131 -1.27 5.63 -6.86
C VAL A 131 0.21 5.66 -6.54
N GLU A 132 1.01 5.12 -7.47
CA GLU A 132 2.46 5.27 -7.47
C GLU A 132 2.86 6.31 -8.52
N ILE A 133 3.65 7.30 -8.09
CA ILE A 133 4.18 8.35 -8.92
C ILE A 133 5.69 8.18 -9.03
N GLU A 134 6.17 8.14 -10.27
CA GLU A 134 7.58 7.95 -10.59
C GLU A 134 8.07 9.09 -11.48
N TYR A 135 9.02 9.86 -10.96
CA TYR A 135 9.80 10.87 -11.66
C TYR A 135 11.24 10.36 -11.83
N PRO A 136 12.07 10.97 -12.72
CA PRO A 136 13.44 10.51 -12.97
C PRO A 136 14.33 10.40 -11.72
N SER A 137 14.06 11.19 -10.67
CA SER A 137 14.85 11.22 -9.43
C SER A 137 14.12 10.70 -8.20
N ARG A 138 12.83 10.38 -8.28
CA ARG A 138 12.04 10.03 -7.11
C ARG A 138 10.86 9.14 -7.46
N LYS A 139 10.53 8.24 -6.55
CA LYS A 139 9.39 7.34 -6.63
C LYS A 139 8.69 7.26 -5.29
N PHE A 140 7.37 7.42 -5.30
CA PHE A 140 6.57 7.40 -4.07
C PHE A 140 5.12 7.02 -4.37
N SER A 141 4.47 6.43 -3.38
CA SER A 141 3.03 6.20 -3.36
C SER A 141 2.31 7.33 -2.63
N ALA A 142 1.09 7.62 -3.05
CA ALA A 142 0.23 8.59 -2.41
C ALA A 142 -1.23 8.12 -2.45
N ARG A 143 -1.89 8.20 -1.29
CA ARG A 143 -3.32 7.93 -1.18
C ARG A 143 -4.12 9.01 -1.89
N CYS A 144 -5.20 8.61 -2.55
CA CYS A 144 -6.07 9.50 -3.30
C CYS A 144 -7.48 9.49 -2.72
N GLU A 145 -8.10 10.67 -2.61
CA GLU A 145 -9.50 10.80 -2.23
C GLU A 145 -10.27 11.58 -3.29
N TYR A 146 -11.49 11.10 -3.57
CA TYR A 146 -12.42 11.72 -4.51
C TYR A 146 -12.99 13.00 -3.91
N MET A 147 -12.86 14.11 -4.64
CA MET A 147 -13.50 15.37 -4.28
C MET A 147 -14.71 15.62 -5.18
N ASP A 148 -14.49 15.64 -6.49
CA ASP A 148 -15.50 15.74 -7.54
C ASP A 148 -14.96 15.17 -8.87
N GLU A 149 -15.66 15.37 -9.99
CA GLU A 149 -15.27 14.82 -11.31
C GLU A 149 -13.95 15.38 -11.87
N TYR A 150 -13.47 16.50 -11.33
CA TYR A 150 -12.32 17.26 -11.82
C TYR A 150 -11.23 17.46 -10.76
N HIS A 151 -11.53 17.22 -9.48
CA HIS A 151 -10.60 17.38 -8.37
C HIS A 151 -10.39 16.08 -7.61
N LEU A 152 -9.15 15.86 -7.21
CA LEU A 152 -8.75 14.82 -6.27
C LEU A 152 -7.93 15.42 -5.15
N ARG A 153 -7.93 14.75 -4.00
CA ARG A 153 -6.88 14.90 -3.00
C ARG A 153 -5.81 13.85 -3.26
N LEU A 154 -4.56 14.25 -3.44
CA LEU A 154 -3.39 13.39 -3.58
C LEU A 154 -2.49 13.62 -2.38
N GLY A 155 -2.49 12.68 -1.43
CA GLY A 155 -1.91 12.90 -0.11
C GLY A 155 -2.62 14.03 0.64
N TYR A 156 -1.95 15.16 0.87
CA TYR A 156 -2.55 16.35 1.48
C TYR A 156 -2.93 17.44 0.47
N ASP A 157 -2.51 17.32 -0.79
CA ASP A 157 -2.72 18.34 -1.81
C ASP A 157 -4.04 18.10 -2.55
N VAL A 158 -4.86 19.14 -2.70
CA VAL A 158 -6.04 19.10 -3.58
C VAL A 158 -5.64 19.65 -4.94
N LEU A 159 -5.84 18.86 -5.99
CA LEU A 159 -5.40 19.17 -7.34
C LEU A 159 -6.54 18.99 -8.33
N HIS A 160 -6.54 19.81 -9.39
CA HIS A 160 -7.34 19.51 -10.58
C HIS A 160 -6.67 18.37 -11.37
N ILE A 161 -7.44 17.47 -11.99
CA ILE A 161 -6.92 16.33 -12.75
C ILE A 161 -5.96 16.75 -13.89
N CYS A 162 -6.26 17.85 -14.60
CA CYS A 162 -5.36 18.41 -15.60
C CYS A 162 -4.06 18.96 -14.99
N GLN A 163 -4.13 19.59 -13.82
CA GLN A 163 -2.95 20.12 -13.15
C GLN A 163 -1.99 18.98 -12.79
N LEU A 164 -2.51 17.86 -12.27
CA LEU A 164 -1.69 16.67 -12.01
C LEU A 164 -1.07 16.13 -13.31
N ALA A 165 -1.85 16.00 -14.38
CA ALA A 165 -1.37 15.49 -15.67
C ALA A 165 -0.25 16.38 -16.26
N GLU A 166 -0.42 17.70 -16.25
CA GLU A 166 0.58 18.67 -16.69
C GLU A 166 1.84 18.66 -15.80
N MET A 167 1.67 18.51 -14.48
CA MET A 167 2.79 18.39 -13.54
C MET A 167 3.62 17.13 -13.79
N LEU A 168 2.97 16.01 -14.12
CA LEU A 168 3.63 14.77 -14.49
C LEU A 168 4.39 14.94 -15.82
N GLU A 169 3.73 15.42 -16.87
CA GLU A 169 4.36 15.61 -18.19
C GLU A 169 5.57 16.56 -18.11
N ARG A 170 5.40 17.74 -17.51
CA ARG A 170 6.48 18.73 -17.38
C ARG A 170 7.66 18.21 -16.58
N GLY A 171 7.40 17.37 -15.58
CA GLY A 171 8.42 16.77 -14.74
C GLY A 171 9.03 15.49 -15.31
N GLY A 172 8.57 15.01 -16.47
CA GLY A 172 8.95 13.69 -17.00
C GLY A 172 8.51 12.53 -16.10
N GLY A 173 7.44 12.72 -15.33
CA GLY A 173 6.89 11.75 -14.40
C GLY A 173 5.77 10.92 -15.00
N THR A 174 5.51 9.79 -14.36
CA THR A 174 4.41 8.88 -14.66
C THR A 174 3.60 8.62 -13.41
N CYS A 175 2.34 8.23 -13.60
CA CYS A 175 1.43 7.84 -12.53
C CYS A 175 0.72 6.56 -12.95
N ARG A 176 0.60 5.62 -12.01
CA ARG A 176 -0.08 4.34 -12.19
C ARG A 176 -0.83 3.98 -10.90
N PRO A 177 -1.90 3.17 -10.97
CA PRO A 177 -2.49 2.56 -9.77
C PRO A 177 -1.41 1.81 -8.97
N GLU A 178 -1.45 1.91 -7.64
CA GLU A 178 -0.48 1.20 -6.80
C GLU A 178 -0.72 -0.31 -6.87
N PRO A 179 0.30 -1.13 -7.18
CA PRO A 179 0.17 -2.58 -7.10
C PRO A 179 -0.08 -3.08 -5.69
N LEU A 180 -0.77 -4.21 -5.62
CA LEU A 180 -0.82 -5.03 -4.42
C LEU A 180 0.57 -5.53 -4.07
N ILE A 181 0.89 -5.45 -2.78
CA ILE A 181 2.09 -6.03 -2.20
C ILE A 181 1.74 -7.45 -1.82
N MET A 182 2.44 -8.40 -2.45
CA MET A 182 2.22 -9.84 -2.31
C MET A 182 3.29 -10.49 -1.43
N GLU A 183 4.29 -9.72 -1.02
CA GLU A 183 5.35 -10.16 -0.12
C GLU A 183 4.86 -10.19 1.34
N GLU A 184 5.39 -11.15 2.10
CA GLU A 184 5.08 -11.33 3.53
C GLU A 184 5.58 -10.18 4.40
N ARG A 185 6.53 -9.37 3.91
CA ARG A 185 7.12 -8.25 4.65
C ARG A 185 7.40 -7.06 3.76
N SER A 186 7.18 -5.86 4.29
CA SER A 186 7.47 -4.62 3.57
C SER A 186 7.71 -3.44 4.49
N ALA A 187 8.46 -2.46 4.01
CA ALA A 187 8.78 -1.25 4.75
C ALA A 187 8.66 0.00 3.89
N TRP A 188 8.38 1.13 4.54
CA TRP A 188 8.20 2.43 3.89
C TRP A 188 8.93 3.55 4.64
N ASP A 189 9.58 4.44 3.89
CA ASP A 189 10.01 5.75 4.35
C ASP A 189 8.84 6.74 4.28
N LEU A 190 8.47 7.31 5.43
CA LEU A 190 7.41 8.29 5.60
C LEU A 190 7.95 9.74 5.63
N GLY A 191 9.17 9.93 5.13
CA GLY A 191 9.89 11.20 5.12
C GLY A 191 10.26 11.66 6.53
N SER A 192 9.75 12.80 6.95
CA SER A 192 10.04 13.37 8.27
C SER A 192 9.31 12.67 9.42
N LYS A 193 8.41 11.73 9.13
CA LYS A 193 7.68 10.95 10.15
C LYS A 193 8.36 9.65 10.52
N GLY A 194 9.48 9.31 9.86
CA GLY A 194 10.24 8.11 10.15
C GLY A 194 9.89 6.98 9.19
N PHE A 195 9.74 5.77 9.69
CA PHE A 195 9.60 4.55 8.90
C PHE A 195 8.51 3.65 9.44
N LEU A 196 7.88 2.88 8.56
CA LEU A 196 6.91 1.84 8.92
C LEU A 196 7.43 0.51 8.38
N ALA A 197 7.47 -0.51 9.22
CA ALA A 197 7.72 -1.90 8.86
C ALA A 197 6.46 -2.71 9.15
N ILE A 198 6.06 -3.59 8.22
CA ILE A 198 4.93 -4.50 8.38
C ILE A 198 5.35 -5.90 7.93
N GLN A 199 4.91 -6.91 8.66
CA GLN A 199 5.06 -8.32 8.34
C GLN A 199 3.76 -9.08 8.57
N THR A 200 3.45 -10.07 7.73
CA THR A 200 2.32 -11.00 7.94
C THR A 200 2.55 -11.90 9.14
N CYS A 201 1.49 -12.16 9.91
CA CYS A 201 1.44 -13.15 10.99
C CYS A 201 0.21 -14.06 10.81
N GLU A 202 0.01 -15.05 11.70
CA GLU A 202 -1.09 -16.03 11.57
C GLU A 202 -2.47 -15.37 11.53
N ASP A 203 -2.66 -14.31 12.31
CA ASP A 203 -3.94 -13.63 12.49
C ASP A 203 -4.02 -12.28 11.73
N GLY A 204 -3.03 -11.95 10.90
CA GLY A 204 -3.03 -10.72 10.09
C GLY A 204 -1.64 -10.11 9.92
N TYR A 205 -1.37 -9.00 10.61
CA TYR A 205 -0.16 -8.21 10.38
C TYR A 205 0.46 -7.65 11.66
N ASP A 206 1.74 -7.88 11.86
CA ASP A 206 2.56 -7.16 12.84
C ASP A 206 3.19 -5.93 12.20
N TYR A 207 3.26 -4.83 12.95
CA TYR A 207 3.90 -3.61 12.48
C TYR A 207 4.78 -2.96 13.54
N THR A 208 5.76 -2.20 13.05
CA THR A 208 6.63 -1.36 13.88
C THR A 208 6.83 -0.02 13.20
N LEU A 209 6.60 1.05 13.97
CA LEU A 209 6.79 2.42 13.56
C LEU A 209 8.08 2.95 14.18
N TYR A 210 9.00 3.41 13.34
CA TYR A 210 10.27 3.99 13.77
C TYR A 210 10.29 5.50 13.53
N HIS A 211 10.98 6.23 14.38
CA HIS A 211 11.37 7.60 14.15
C HIS A 211 12.51 7.68 13.12
N LYS A 212 12.87 8.89 12.67
CA LYS A 212 13.88 9.06 11.61
C LYS A 212 15.30 8.65 12.02
N ASP A 213 15.56 8.57 13.33
CA ASP A 213 16.79 8.05 13.91
C ASP A 213 16.67 6.57 14.32
N PHE A 214 15.68 5.86 13.77
CA PHE A 214 15.43 4.43 13.99
C PHE A 214 15.08 4.05 15.44
N MET A 215 14.64 5.00 16.28
CA MET A 215 13.96 4.63 17.54
C MET A 215 12.59 4.07 17.22
N GLU A 216 12.24 2.93 17.81
CA GLU A 216 10.85 2.49 17.84
C GLU A 216 10.00 3.54 18.56
N ILE A 217 8.96 4.00 17.88
CA ILE A 217 7.93 4.89 18.41
C ILE A 217 6.81 4.05 18.99
N ASP A 218 6.37 3.05 18.21
CA ASP A 218 5.23 2.21 18.54
C ASP A 218 5.27 0.93 17.70
N GLY A 219 4.51 -0.08 18.13
CA GLY A 219 4.34 -1.34 17.44
C GLY A 219 3.04 -2.02 17.86
N GLY A 220 2.49 -2.84 16.98
CA GLY A 220 1.20 -3.49 17.23
C GLY A 220 0.85 -4.53 16.20
N GLN A 221 -0.38 -5.04 16.31
CA GLN A 221 -0.92 -6.09 15.46
C GLN A 221 -2.28 -5.66 14.89
N ILE A 222 -2.53 -5.99 13.62
CA ILE A 222 -3.85 -5.95 13.01
C ILE A 222 -4.37 -7.37 12.89
N ASP A 223 -5.40 -7.69 13.68
CA ASP A 223 -6.06 -9.00 13.69
C ASP A 223 -7.10 -9.12 12.58
N ASN A 224 -6.63 -9.04 11.33
CA ASN A 224 -7.48 -9.20 10.16
C ASN A 224 -6.66 -9.71 8.97
N PRO A 225 -6.63 -11.04 8.71
CA PRO A 225 -5.88 -11.61 7.59
C PRO A 225 -6.60 -11.45 6.24
N GLU A 226 -7.82 -10.88 6.25
CA GLU A 226 -8.65 -10.70 5.05
C GLU A 226 -8.36 -9.39 4.30
N ILE A 227 -7.55 -8.50 4.88
CA ILE A 227 -7.14 -7.26 4.21
C ILE A 227 -5.79 -7.45 3.52
N SER A 228 -5.50 -6.66 2.50
CA SER A 228 -4.18 -6.67 1.86
C SER A 228 -3.14 -5.94 2.71
N MET A 229 -1.86 -6.21 2.45
CA MET A 229 -0.72 -5.46 3.01
C MET A 229 -0.86 -3.94 2.80
N ASN A 230 -1.34 -3.50 1.62
CA ASN A 230 -1.59 -2.09 1.33
C ASN A 230 -2.70 -1.52 2.23
N ALA A 231 -3.79 -2.28 2.44
CA ALA A 231 -4.89 -1.86 3.31
C ALA A 231 -4.47 -1.82 4.79
N ALA A 232 -3.69 -2.80 5.26
CA ALA A 232 -3.10 -2.81 6.59
C ALA A 232 -2.22 -1.57 6.81
N ARG A 233 -1.32 -1.27 5.85
CA ARG A 233 -0.51 -0.05 5.85
C ARG A 233 -1.38 1.21 5.93
N ASP A 234 -2.41 1.31 5.09
CA ASP A 234 -3.25 2.51 5.05
C ASP A 234 -4.05 2.71 6.33
N GLN A 235 -4.51 1.62 6.97
CA GLN A 235 -5.14 1.64 8.27
C GLN A 235 -4.18 2.15 9.36
N ILE A 236 -2.98 1.56 9.45
CA ILE A 236 -1.95 1.99 10.41
C ILE A 236 -1.65 3.47 10.21
N LEU A 237 -1.35 3.89 8.99
CA LEU A 237 -1.03 5.28 8.70
C LEU A 237 -2.20 6.21 9.04
N SER A 238 -3.45 5.79 8.82
CA SER A 238 -4.62 6.58 9.23
C SER A 238 -4.69 6.75 10.76
N ASP A 239 -4.47 5.69 11.52
CA ASP A 239 -4.57 5.70 13.00
C ASP A 239 -3.53 6.64 13.64
N TYR A 240 -2.33 6.75 13.05
CA TYR A 240 -1.29 7.70 13.48
C TYR A 240 -1.43 9.10 12.84
N GLY A 241 -2.47 9.36 12.04
CA GLY A 241 -2.69 10.65 11.36
C GLY A 241 -1.75 10.92 10.18
N PHE A 242 -1.12 9.87 9.66
CA PHE A 242 -0.20 9.88 8.52
C PHE A 242 -0.84 9.46 7.20
N GLY A 243 -2.14 9.16 7.15
CA GLY A 243 -2.83 8.64 5.95
C GLY A 243 -2.75 9.52 4.69
N GLY A 244 -2.45 10.83 4.82
CA GLY A 244 -2.21 11.73 3.68
C GLY A 244 -0.74 11.86 3.27
N ARG A 245 0.18 11.11 3.89
CA ARG A 245 1.61 11.18 3.58
C ARG A 245 1.93 10.44 2.28
N THR A 246 2.87 11.00 1.53
CA THR A 246 3.59 10.24 0.51
C THR A 246 4.55 9.28 1.18
N MET A 247 4.71 8.10 0.61
CA MET A 247 5.55 7.05 1.15
C MET A 247 6.42 6.43 0.06
N THR A 248 7.64 6.04 0.39
CA THR A 248 8.54 5.34 -0.55
C THR A 248 8.85 3.98 0.02
N ARG A 249 8.59 2.93 -0.77
CA ARG A 249 8.96 1.57 -0.38
C ARG A 249 10.48 1.45 -0.26
N ILE A 250 10.94 0.87 0.84
CA ILE A 250 12.36 0.63 1.13
C ILE A 250 12.58 -0.86 1.45
N ASP A 251 13.85 -1.26 1.50
CA ASP A 251 14.21 -2.61 1.88
C ASP A 251 13.90 -2.86 3.36
N TYR A 252 13.13 -3.91 3.63
CA TYR A 252 12.68 -4.25 4.99
C TYR A 252 13.85 -4.69 5.87
N ASP A 253 14.72 -5.55 5.34
CA ASP A 253 15.84 -6.12 6.10
C ASP A 253 16.85 -5.01 6.42
N GLU A 254 17.14 -4.13 5.47
CA GLU A 254 18.02 -2.98 5.69
C GLU A 254 17.47 -2.01 6.75
N LEU A 255 16.15 -1.79 6.77
CA LEU A 255 15.53 -0.98 7.82
C LEU A 255 15.72 -1.63 9.20
N CYS A 256 15.45 -2.93 9.30
CA CYS A 256 15.58 -3.69 10.55
C CYS A 256 17.03 -3.69 11.06
N ASP A 257 18.00 -3.95 10.18
CA ASP A 257 19.43 -3.91 10.51
C ASP A 257 19.84 -2.53 11.03
N ARG A 258 19.35 -1.45 10.42
CA ARG A 258 19.64 -0.08 10.87
C ARG A 258 19.00 0.21 12.23
N ALA A 259 17.78 -0.26 12.47
CA ALA A 259 17.11 -0.10 13.75
C ALA A 259 17.82 -0.84 14.88
N GLU A 260 18.22 -2.10 14.65
CA GLU A 260 18.99 -2.88 15.61
C GLU A 260 20.34 -2.21 15.93
N ASN A 261 21.07 -1.77 14.91
CA ASN A 261 22.34 -1.07 15.10
C ASN A 261 22.18 0.23 15.90
N ALA A 262 21.13 1.00 15.64
CA ALA A 262 20.83 2.22 16.38
C ALA A 262 20.50 1.92 17.84
N GLU A 263 19.75 0.85 18.11
CA GLU A 263 19.44 0.41 19.47
C GLU A 263 20.68 -0.04 20.23
N ASN A 264 21.51 -0.89 19.63
CA ASN A 264 22.76 -1.38 20.23
C ASN A 264 23.73 -0.25 20.55
N SER A 265 23.90 0.71 19.62
CA SER A 265 24.73 1.90 19.85
C SER A 265 24.25 2.74 21.04
N ARG A 266 22.93 2.86 21.23
CA ARG A 266 22.36 3.55 22.39
C ARG A 266 22.59 2.78 23.69
N ARG A 267 22.37 1.47 23.69
CA ARG A 267 22.63 0.60 24.85
C ARG A 267 24.09 0.72 25.30
N GLU A 268 25.03 0.65 24.37
CA GLU A 268 26.47 0.83 24.65
C GLU A 268 26.77 2.22 25.22
N SER A 269 26.18 3.28 24.65
CA SER A 269 26.36 4.65 25.16
C SER A 269 25.83 4.82 26.59
N VAL A 270 24.67 4.22 26.91
CA VAL A 270 24.09 4.25 28.25
C VAL A 270 24.96 3.48 29.24
N LEU A 271 25.45 2.29 28.85
CA LEU A 271 26.37 1.50 29.67
C LEU A 271 27.67 2.26 29.97
N GLY A 272 28.26 2.93 28.98
CA GLY A 272 29.45 3.76 29.17
C GLY A 272 29.23 4.92 30.15
N LYS A 273 28.09 5.62 30.03
CA LYS A 273 27.73 6.69 30.99
C LYS A 273 27.53 6.15 32.41
N LEU A 274 26.94 4.97 32.56
CA LEU A 274 26.75 4.31 33.86
C LEU A 274 28.09 3.89 34.48
N SER A 275 29.04 3.36 33.70
CA SER A 275 30.38 3.04 34.20
C SER A 275 31.16 4.28 34.65
N ASP A 276 31.03 5.39 33.93
CA ASP A 276 31.66 6.66 34.29
C ASP A 276 31.07 7.26 35.57
N LEU A 277 29.77 7.09 35.80
CA LEU A 277 29.10 7.51 37.03
C LEU A 277 29.52 6.66 38.24
N SER A 278 29.58 5.33 38.05
CA SER A 278 29.99 4.38 39.10
C SER A 278 31.43 4.60 39.56
N SER A 279 32.35 4.81 38.61
CA SER A 279 33.76 5.09 38.94
C SER A 279 33.99 6.42 39.68
N ARG A 280 33.06 7.39 39.55
CA ARG A 280 33.12 8.66 40.28
C ARG A 280 32.64 8.53 41.72
N THR A 281 31.69 7.65 42.02
CA THR A 281 31.18 7.44 43.39
C THR A 281 32.14 6.71 44.32
N ASP A 282 33.17 6.03 43.79
CA ASP A 282 34.20 5.32 44.56
C ASP A 282 35.39 6.19 44.98
N THR A 283 35.38 7.51 44.70
CA THR A 283 36.44 8.40 45.22
C THR A 283 36.15 8.80 46.67
N PRO A 284 36.98 8.40 47.65
CA PRO A 284 36.74 8.76 49.05
C PRO A 284 36.96 10.26 49.23
N VAL A 285 35.92 10.98 49.66
CA VAL A 285 36.00 12.39 50.06
C VAL A 285 37.00 12.50 51.21
N LYS A 286 38.22 12.97 50.92
CA LYS A 286 39.18 13.35 51.96
C LYS A 286 38.57 14.49 52.76
N ALA A 287 38.09 14.19 53.96
CA ALA A 287 37.70 15.18 54.95
C ALA A 287 38.89 16.13 55.20
N ALA A 288 38.73 17.40 54.81
CA ALA A 288 39.69 18.44 55.10
C ALA A 288 39.68 18.70 56.62
N LYS A 289 40.76 18.31 57.31
CA LYS A 289 41.00 18.69 58.71
C LYS A 289 41.17 20.21 58.78
N ALA A 290 40.19 20.91 59.35
CA ALA A 290 40.39 22.25 59.88
C ALA A 290 41.34 22.14 61.09
N LYS A 291 42.46 22.86 61.05
CA LYS A 291 43.32 23.08 62.22
C LYS A 291 43.50 24.59 62.44
N GLU A 292 42.60 25.09 63.30
CA GLU A 292 42.86 25.95 64.46
C GLU A 292 44.00 26.97 64.37
N ALA A 293 43.62 28.25 64.34
CA ALA A 293 44.52 29.38 64.58
C ALA A 293 44.73 29.54 66.09
N GLU A 294 45.98 29.38 66.54
CA GLU A 294 46.41 29.66 67.90
C GLU A 294 46.73 31.16 68.04
N ARG A 295 46.40 31.71 69.22
CA ARG A 295 46.45 33.12 69.62
C ARG A 295 47.86 33.68 69.73
#